data_AF-A0A354P8B7-F1
#
_entry.id   AF-A0A354P8B7-F1
#
_cell.length_a   1.000
_cell.length_b   1.000
_cell.length_c   1.000
_cell.angle_alpha   90.00
_cell.angle_beta   90.00
_cell.angle_gamma   90.00
#
_symmetry.space_group_name_H-M   'P 1'
#
loop_
_entity.id
_entity.type
_entity.pdbx_description
1 polymer ?
#
loop_
_entity_poly.entity_id
_entity_poly.type
_entity_poly.pdbx_seq_one_letter_code
_entity_poly.pdbx_strand_id
1 'polypeptide(L)' 'MRVSGTDIELSDANIADKSLSALSVRKPWAELIIQGGKTIEYRNYPTDVRGVVYTYASATR' A
#
# COMPACT_ATOMS: atom_id res chain seq x y z
N MET A 1 42.64 -3.52 8.02
CA MET A 1 41.69 -4.35 8.80
C MET A 1 40.50 -3.47 9.15
N ARG A 2 39.43 -3.49 8.34
CA ARG A 2 38.19 -2.77 8.62
C ARG A 2 37.19 -3.78 9.17
N VAL A 3 36.81 -3.61 10.43
CA VAL A 3 35.73 -4.35 11.07
C VAL A 3 34.42 -3.90 10.42
N SER A 4 33.86 -4.78 9.58
CA SER A 4 32.55 -4.65 8.94
C SER A 4 31.48 -4.96 9.97
N GLY A 5 31.28 -4.05 10.93
CA GLY A 5 30.13 -4.09 11.83
C GLY A 5 29.06 -3.16 11.28
N THR A 6 28.02 -3.72 10.67
CA THR A 6 26.63 -3.21 10.64
C THR A 6 25.77 -4.17 9.82
N ASP A 7 25.68 -5.42 10.26
CA ASP A 7 24.55 -6.28 9.93
C ASP A 7 23.38 -5.82 10.81
N ILE A 8 22.76 -4.69 10.46
CA ILE A 8 21.45 -4.34 10.99
C ILE A 8 20.47 -5.11 10.11
N GLU A 9 19.93 -6.21 10.63
CA GLU A 9 18.95 -7.00 9.91
C GLU A 9 17.75 -6.11 9.53
N LEU A 10 17.55 -5.97 8.22
CA LEU A 10 16.38 -5.32 7.61
C LEU A 10 15.10 -6.17 7.74
N SER A 11 15.03 -7.07 8.73
CA SER A 11 13.99 -8.09 8.87
C SER A 11 12.72 -7.55 9.55
N ASP A 12 12.81 -6.56 10.43
CA ASP A 12 11.71 -6.30 11.37
C ASP A 12 10.87 -5.03 11.11
N ALA A 13 11.21 -4.17 10.14
CA ALA A 13 10.51 -2.89 9.96
C ALA A 13 9.88 -2.63 8.59
N ASN A 14 10.22 -3.40 7.55
CA ASN A 14 9.70 -3.13 6.19
C ASN A 14 9.70 -4.37 5.30
N ILE A 15 9.10 -5.46 5.78
CA ILE A 15 8.56 -6.46 4.86
C ILE A 15 7.17 -5.95 4.49
N ALA A 16 7.08 -4.94 3.63
CA ALA A 16 5.87 -4.82 2.82
C ALA A 16 5.79 -6.15 2.10
N ASP A 17 4.86 -7.02 2.53
CA ASP A 17 4.74 -8.35 1.97
C ASP A 17 4.65 -8.16 0.46
N LYS A 18 5.68 -8.63 -0.25
CA LYS A 18 5.83 -8.42 -1.68
C LYS A 18 4.64 -9.02 -2.44
N SER A 19 3.85 -9.87 -1.79
CA SER A 19 2.60 -10.42 -2.31
C SER A 19 1.40 -9.47 -2.23
N LEU A 20 1.42 -8.45 -1.36
CA LEU A 20 0.30 -7.53 -1.19
C LEU A 20 0.21 -6.53 -2.33
N SER A 21 -0.95 -6.52 -2.98
CA SER A 21 -1.26 -5.59 -4.06
C SER A 21 -1.62 -4.21 -3.53
N ALA A 22 -1.26 -3.17 -4.28
CA ALA A 22 -1.64 -1.78 -3.99
C ALA A 22 -2.62 -1.24 -5.04
N LEU A 23 -3.61 -0.48 -4.59
CA LEU A 23 -4.60 0.19 -5.42
C LEU A 23 -4.42 1.71 -5.36
N SER A 24 -4.12 2.32 -6.52
CA SER A 24 -4.01 3.78 -6.65
C SER A 24 -5.40 4.42 -6.75
N VAL A 25 -5.77 5.27 -5.79
CA VAL A 25 -7.06 5.96 -5.68
C VAL A 25 -6.81 7.48 -5.73
N ARG A 26 -7.66 8.23 -6.46
CA ARG A 26 -7.53 9.69 -6.55
C ARG A 26 -7.92 10.38 -5.25
N LYS A 27 -7.28 11.50 -4.94
CA LYS A 27 -7.72 12.38 -3.85
C LYS A 27 -9.08 13.01 -4.21
N PRO A 28 -9.98 13.24 -3.24
CA PRO A 28 -9.85 12.99 -1.79
C PRO A 28 -10.27 11.56 -1.38
N TRP A 29 -10.66 10.71 -2.33
CA TRP A 29 -11.29 9.42 -2.03
C TRP A 29 -10.38 8.44 -1.29
N ALA A 30 -9.08 8.47 -1.56
CA ALA A 30 -8.10 7.65 -0.84
C ALA A 30 -8.14 7.88 0.68
N GLU A 31 -8.29 9.14 1.11
CA GLU A 31 -8.35 9.52 2.54
C GLU A 31 -9.65 9.01 3.17
N LEU A 32 -10.77 9.13 2.45
CA LEU A 32 -12.06 8.63 2.91
C LEU A 32 -12.09 7.10 3.05
N ILE A 33 -11.32 6.37 2.23
CA ILE A 33 -11.18 4.91 2.38
C ILE A 33 -10.43 4.58 3.67
N ILE A 34 -9.29 5.24 3.90
CA ILE A 34 -8.45 5.01 5.10
C ILE A 34 -9.22 5.37 6.39
N GLN A 35 -10.03 6.43 6.36
CA GLN A 35 -10.88 6.85 7.48
C GLN A 35 -12.15 5.98 7.64
N GLY A 36 -12.44 5.07 6.70
CA GLY A 36 -13.64 4.23 6.72
C GLY A 36 -14.93 4.93 6.25
N GLY A 37 -14.85 6.18 5.81
CA GLY A 37 -16.00 6.92 5.24
C GLY A 37 -16.41 6.44 3.85
N LYS A 38 -15.49 5.79 3.12
CA LYS A 38 -15.75 5.17 1.80
C LYS A 38 -15.43 3.68 1.86
N THR A 39 -16.45 2.84 1.73
CA THR A 39 -16.33 1.38 1.84
C THR A 39 -16.37 0.65 0.49
N ILE A 40 -16.77 1.33 -0.59
CA ILE A 40 -16.90 0.75 -1.94
C ILE A 40 -16.13 1.62 -2.93
N GLU A 41 -15.20 1.02 -3.68
CA GLU A 41 -14.44 1.64 -4.76
C GLU A 41 -14.92 1.12 -6.12
N TYR A 42 -15.27 2.05 -7.03
CA TYR A 42 -15.74 1.72 -8.38
C TYR A 42 -14.62 1.92 -9.40
N ARG A 43 -14.52 1.03 -10.39
CA ARG A 43 -13.54 1.08 -11.49
C ARG A 43 -14.22 0.71 -12.80
N ASN A 44 -13.63 1.15 -13.92
CA ASN A 44 -14.14 0.86 -15.27
C ASN A 44 -13.87 -0.58 -15.72
N TYR A 45 -13.12 -1.36 -14.93
CA TYR A 45 -12.83 -2.76 -15.18
C TYR A 45 -13.04 -3.55 -13.88
N PRO A 46 -13.50 -4.80 -13.96
CA PRO A 46 -13.66 -5.66 -12.80
C PRO A 46 -12.30 -6.06 -12.22
N THR A 47 -12.27 -6.33 -10.92
CA THR A 47 -11.09 -6.80 -10.19
C THR A 47 -11.42 -8.09 -9.46
N ASP A 48 -10.58 -9.10 -9.63
CA ASP A 48 -10.69 -10.40 -8.94
C ASP A 48 -9.81 -10.49 -7.69
N VAL A 49 -9.13 -9.41 -7.30
CA VAL A 49 -8.28 -9.36 -6.10
C VAL A 49 -9.15 -9.43 -4.85
N ARG A 50 -8.84 -10.38 -3.96
CA ARG A 50 -9.49 -10.57 -2.66
C ARG A 50 -8.46 -10.48 -1.54
N GLY A 51 -8.85 -9.90 -0.41
CA GLY A 51 -7.99 -9.74 0.76
C GLY A 51 -7.58 -8.30 1.02
N VAL A 52 -6.54 -8.12 1.82
CA VAL A 52 -6.01 -6.80 2.19
C VAL A 52 -5.24 -6.24 1.00
N VAL A 53 -5.50 -4.97 0.69
CA VAL A 53 -4.77 -4.22 -0.34
C VAL A 53 -4.30 -2.89 0.24
N TYR A 54 -3.12 -2.44 -0.16
CA TYR A 54 -2.66 -1.11 0.18
C TYR A 54 -3.40 -0.06 -0.65
N THR A 55 -3.71 1.08 -0.06
CA THR A 55 -4.29 2.22 -0.78
C THR A 55 -3.21 3.27 -1.02
N TYR A 56 -3.00 3.66 -2.27
CA TYR A 56 -2.09 4.73 -2.65
C TYR A 56 -2.87 5.98 -3.08
N ALA A 57 -2.58 7.12 -2.45
CA ALA A 57 -3.19 8.39 -2.83
C ALA A 57 -2.49 8.95 -4.08
N SER A 58 -3.17 8.91 -5.22
CA SER A 58 -2.61 9.41 -6.48
C SER A 58 -2.29 10.91 -6.40
N ALA A 59 -1.19 11.30 -7.04
CA ALA A 59 -0.78 12.68 -7.20
C ALA A 59 -1.62 13.44 -8.25
N THR A 60 -2.42 12.74 -9.05
CA THR A 60 -3.28 13.35 -10.07
C THR A 60 -4.50 14.00 -9.43
N ARG A 61 -4.76 15.24 -9.85
CA ARG A 61 -5.89 16.07 -9.41
C ARG A 61 -7.24 15.57 -9.94
#